data_AF-A0A948XEK8-F1
#
_entry.id   AF-A0A948XEK8-F1
#
_cell.length_a   1.000
_cell.length_b   1.000
_cell.length_c   1.000
_cell.angle_alpha   90.00
_cell.angle_beta   90.00
_cell.angle_gamma   90.00
#
_symmetry.space_group_name_H-M   'P 1'
#
loop_
_entity.id
_entity.type
_entity.pdbx_description
1 polymer ?
#
loop_
_entity_poly.entity_id
_entity_poly.type
_entity_poly.pdbx_seq_one_letter_code
_entity_poly.pdbx_strand_id
1 'polypeptide(L)'
;MKNQGILKIEKLLKKGVKIPNPDSIEIGSEVDTDRISGEGVVIYSGCKIFGSSTLILRNTKLGYESPVTIENCQIGTNVDLKGGFLREAVLLDKVSIGYGSHIREGTILEEEASIAHTVGLKHTILFPFVTLGSLINFCDCFMSGGTSKKDHSEVGSSYVHFNFTPNQDKATASLIGDVPNGVMLNQRPIFLGGQGGIVGPCRLAFGTVTAAGSICRKDELRQGRLIFEGLKKSGNIPFTSGMYRSLKRIMANNIIYIANLIALMQWYLHVRSKFISDDFPDVLFDGLKEKLNMAIDERIRKLKDFCQNQPDFYGIEESLNKMRLNEGDKSLRDTFLKDIDFGIEKSGMNYISVIKELDNASSEIGTKWLHGIVDNVTEDIFVTTQVHGSRVHSSRLESVEETSGS
;
A
#
# COMPACT_ATOMS: atom_id res chain seq x y z
N MET A 1 -14.67 -7.16 -34.35
CA MET A 1 -14.17 -6.35 -33.21
C MET A 1 -14.70 -4.93 -33.23
N LYS A 2 -14.52 -4.10 -34.27
CA LYS A 2 -15.06 -2.71 -34.33
C LYS A 2 -16.55 -2.57 -33.97
N ASN A 3 -17.42 -3.51 -34.37
CA ASN A 3 -18.85 -3.46 -34.02
C ASN A 3 -19.17 -3.65 -32.53
N GLN A 4 -18.35 -4.40 -31.77
CA GLN A 4 -18.68 -4.66 -30.35
C GLN A 4 -18.37 -3.47 -29.45
N GLY A 5 -17.29 -2.73 -29.71
CA GLY A 5 -16.96 -1.51 -28.97
C GLY A 5 -18.04 -0.44 -29.12
N ILE A 6 -18.52 -0.22 -30.35
CA ILE A 6 -19.60 0.74 -30.67
C ILE A 6 -20.88 0.39 -29.89
N LEU A 7 -21.30 -0.88 -29.92
CA LEU A 7 -22.49 -1.34 -29.18
C LEU A 7 -22.38 -1.11 -27.66
N LYS A 8 -21.17 -1.27 -27.08
CA LYS A 8 -20.94 -0.99 -25.66
C LYS A 8 -21.04 0.49 -25.35
N ILE A 9 -20.47 1.35 -26.19
CA ILE A 9 -20.57 2.81 -26.04
C ILE A 9 -22.04 3.24 -26.12
N GLU A 10 -22.81 2.73 -27.07
CA GLU A 10 -24.25 2.98 -27.15
C GLU A 10 -25.01 2.53 -25.89
N LYS A 11 -24.68 1.34 -25.35
CA LYS A 11 -25.29 0.83 -24.11
C LYS A 11 -24.97 1.75 -22.92
N LEU A 12 -23.74 2.24 -22.80
CA LEU A 12 -23.34 3.15 -21.73
C LEU A 12 -24.02 4.53 -21.83
N LEU A 13 -24.12 5.08 -23.04
CA LEU A 13 -24.88 6.31 -23.29
C LEU A 13 -26.34 6.16 -22.87
N LYS A 14 -27.00 5.05 -23.25
CA LYS A 14 -28.38 4.74 -22.82
C LYS A 14 -28.51 4.57 -21.32
N LYS A 15 -27.47 4.06 -20.63
CA LYS A 15 -27.42 3.92 -19.17
C LYS A 15 -27.28 5.26 -18.44
N GLY A 16 -26.83 6.32 -19.13
CA GLY A 16 -26.68 7.67 -18.58
C GLY A 16 -25.23 8.18 -18.50
N VAL A 17 -24.25 7.37 -18.93
CA VAL A 17 -22.84 7.79 -18.95
C VAL A 17 -22.66 8.96 -19.91
N LYS A 18 -22.00 10.03 -19.45
CA LYS A 18 -21.72 11.19 -20.29
C LYS A 18 -20.43 10.98 -21.06
N ILE A 19 -20.55 10.87 -22.39
CA ILE A 19 -19.41 10.74 -23.29
C ILE A 19 -19.49 11.86 -24.33
N PRO A 20 -18.78 12.99 -24.14
CA PRO A 20 -18.90 14.14 -25.04
C PRO A 20 -18.52 13.85 -26.50
N ASN A 21 -17.59 12.93 -26.73
CA ASN A 21 -17.17 12.50 -28.05
C ASN A 21 -17.07 10.96 -28.12
N PRO A 22 -18.21 10.26 -28.35
CA PRO A 22 -18.28 8.79 -28.34
C PRO A 22 -17.30 8.09 -29.29
N ASP A 23 -17.10 8.65 -30.48
CA ASP A 23 -16.24 8.06 -31.52
C ASP A 23 -14.74 8.07 -31.16
N SER A 24 -14.38 8.81 -30.12
CA SER A 24 -12.99 8.94 -29.66
C SER A 24 -12.60 7.95 -28.56
N ILE A 25 -13.53 7.14 -28.06
CA ILE A 25 -13.31 6.25 -26.92
C ILE A 25 -13.13 4.81 -27.39
N GLU A 26 -12.22 4.08 -26.74
CA GLU A 26 -12.02 2.66 -26.99
C GLU A 26 -12.49 1.83 -25.78
N ILE A 27 -13.36 0.85 -26.02
CA ILE A 27 -13.83 -0.09 -24.98
C ILE A 27 -13.57 -1.52 -25.45
N GLY A 28 -12.78 -2.27 -24.67
CA GLY A 28 -12.44 -3.66 -24.92
C GLY A 28 -13.66 -4.59 -24.97
N SER A 29 -13.57 -5.67 -25.75
CA SER A 29 -14.65 -6.67 -25.90
C SER A 29 -14.96 -7.44 -24.61
N GLU A 30 -14.02 -7.47 -23.68
CA GLU A 30 -14.09 -8.13 -22.37
C GLU A 30 -14.74 -7.28 -21.28
N VAL A 31 -14.85 -5.96 -21.47
CA VAL A 31 -15.41 -5.04 -20.47
C VAL A 31 -16.91 -5.25 -20.26
N ASP A 32 -17.32 -5.58 -19.04
CA ASP A 32 -18.74 -5.65 -18.72
C ASP A 32 -19.32 -4.25 -18.43
N THR A 33 -20.20 -3.77 -19.30
CA THR A 33 -20.88 -2.46 -19.14
C THR A 33 -21.76 -2.37 -17.90
N ASP A 34 -22.19 -3.51 -17.34
CA ASP A 34 -23.05 -3.52 -16.15
C ASP A 34 -22.25 -3.10 -14.90
N ARG A 35 -20.92 -3.25 -14.94
CA ARG A 35 -19.95 -2.76 -13.95
C ARG A 35 -19.58 -1.27 -14.08
N ILE A 36 -20.16 -0.56 -15.05
CA ILE A 36 -19.95 0.89 -15.21
C ILE A 36 -21.24 1.60 -14.84
N SER A 37 -21.23 2.41 -13.79
CA SER A 37 -22.40 3.18 -13.36
C SER A 37 -22.85 4.15 -14.46
N GLY A 38 -24.16 4.28 -14.64
CA GLY A 38 -24.75 5.33 -15.48
C GLY A 38 -24.90 6.67 -14.77
N GLU A 39 -24.72 6.71 -13.44
CA GLU A 39 -24.98 7.88 -12.62
C GLU A 39 -23.71 8.74 -12.50
N GLY A 40 -23.75 9.94 -13.08
CA GLY A 40 -22.69 10.94 -12.90
C GLY A 40 -21.33 10.61 -13.51
N VAL A 41 -21.17 9.45 -14.16
CA VAL A 41 -19.92 9.06 -14.83
C VAL A 41 -19.69 9.90 -16.08
N VAL A 42 -18.48 10.44 -16.23
CA VAL A 42 -18.04 11.19 -17.41
C VAL A 42 -16.78 10.57 -17.97
N ILE A 43 -16.79 10.23 -19.26
CA ILE A 43 -15.61 9.71 -19.97
C ILE A 43 -15.25 10.69 -21.07
N TYR A 44 -14.11 11.36 -20.91
CA TYR A 44 -13.60 12.34 -21.87
C TYR A 44 -12.87 11.69 -23.05
N SER A 45 -12.59 12.50 -24.06
CA SER A 45 -12.11 12.05 -25.36
C SER A 45 -10.77 11.30 -25.29
N GLY A 46 -10.62 10.27 -26.12
CA GLY A 46 -9.38 9.50 -26.25
C GLY A 46 -9.13 8.45 -25.16
N CYS A 47 -10.01 8.35 -24.15
CA CYS A 47 -9.89 7.37 -23.08
C CYS A 47 -10.04 5.93 -23.60
N LYS A 48 -9.39 5.00 -22.91
CA LYS A 48 -9.44 3.56 -23.23
C LYS A 48 -9.76 2.75 -21.98
N ILE A 49 -10.71 1.83 -22.11
CA ILE A 49 -11.19 1.00 -21.00
C ILE A 49 -11.07 -0.47 -21.41
N PHE A 50 -10.27 -1.22 -20.65
CA PHE A 50 -9.99 -2.63 -20.90
C PHE A 50 -10.17 -3.47 -19.63
N GLY A 51 -10.16 -4.79 -19.80
CA GLY A 51 -10.14 -5.75 -18.72
C GLY A 51 -11.53 -6.14 -18.22
N SER A 52 -11.72 -7.45 -18.00
CA SER A 52 -13.00 -8.04 -17.62
C SER A 52 -13.42 -7.72 -16.18
N SER A 53 -12.46 -7.36 -15.32
CA SER A 53 -12.74 -7.02 -13.91
C SER A 53 -12.98 -5.53 -13.69
N THR A 54 -12.86 -4.69 -14.72
CA THR A 54 -12.97 -3.23 -14.57
C THR A 54 -14.34 -2.81 -14.03
N LEU A 55 -14.32 -1.97 -12.99
CA LEU A 55 -15.48 -1.41 -12.29
C LEU A 55 -15.32 0.11 -12.25
N ILE A 56 -16.39 0.85 -12.57
CA ILE A 56 -16.43 2.31 -12.48
C ILE A 56 -17.73 2.70 -11.76
N LEU A 57 -17.62 3.22 -10.55
CA LEU A 57 -18.78 3.66 -9.78
C LEU A 57 -19.16 5.12 -10.06
N ARG A 58 -20.29 5.54 -9.49
CA ARG A 58 -20.95 6.82 -9.76
C ARG A 58 -20.05 8.04 -9.51
N ASN A 59 -20.36 9.12 -10.22
CA ASN A 59 -19.68 10.42 -10.16
C ASN A 59 -18.18 10.39 -10.52
N THR A 60 -17.71 9.30 -11.14
CA THR A 60 -16.32 9.19 -11.58
C THR A 60 -16.08 9.94 -12.89
N LYS A 61 -14.96 10.66 -12.98
CA LYS A 61 -14.53 11.36 -14.21
C LYS A 61 -13.22 10.79 -14.74
N LEU A 62 -13.20 10.43 -16.02
CA LEU A 62 -12.05 9.82 -16.68
C LEU A 62 -11.52 10.73 -17.80
N GLY A 63 -10.28 11.17 -17.64
CA GLY A 63 -9.46 11.82 -18.66
C GLY A 63 -9.73 13.30 -18.90
N TYR A 64 -10.08 14.07 -17.86
CA TYR A 64 -10.45 15.49 -18.01
C TYR A 64 -9.30 16.36 -18.57
N GLU A 65 -8.07 16.20 -18.07
CA GLU A 65 -6.91 16.99 -18.54
C GLU A 65 -6.24 16.34 -19.75
N SER A 66 -6.23 15.01 -19.82
CA SER A 66 -5.73 14.24 -20.96
C SER A 66 -6.33 12.82 -20.95
N PRO A 67 -6.25 12.07 -22.07
CA PRO A 67 -6.72 10.68 -22.10
C PRO A 67 -6.17 9.81 -20.97
N VAL A 68 -7.02 8.93 -20.44
CA VAL A 68 -6.60 7.86 -19.52
C VAL A 68 -6.85 6.49 -20.12
N THR A 69 -5.89 5.58 -19.96
CA THR A 69 -6.09 4.14 -20.22
C THR A 69 -6.21 3.43 -18.89
N ILE A 70 -7.27 2.65 -18.72
CA ILE A 70 -7.49 1.81 -17.54
C ILE A 70 -7.66 0.34 -17.94
N GLU A 71 -7.07 -0.58 -17.16
CA GLU A 71 -7.15 -2.03 -17.40
C GLU A 71 -7.29 -2.80 -16.08
N ASN A 72 -8.38 -3.56 -15.92
CA ASN A 72 -8.64 -4.38 -14.72
C ASN A 72 -8.60 -3.55 -13.40
N CYS A 73 -9.11 -2.32 -13.43
CA CYS A 73 -9.14 -1.42 -12.28
C CYS A 73 -10.53 -1.40 -11.62
N GLN A 74 -10.58 -1.33 -10.29
CA GLN A 74 -11.82 -1.06 -9.57
C GLN A 74 -11.80 0.37 -9.05
N ILE A 75 -12.69 1.20 -9.60
CA ILE A 75 -12.72 2.64 -9.35
C ILE A 75 -14.01 2.95 -8.59
N GLY A 76 -13.82 3.40 -7.34
CA GLY A 76 -14.86 3.78 -6.40
C GLY A 76 -15.62 5.04 -6.81
N THR A 77 -16.42 5.57 -5.89
CA THR A 77 -17.28 6.72 -6.17
C THR A 77 -16.50 8.04 -6.12
N ASN A 78 -17.01 9.04 -6.85
CA ASN A 78 -16.46 10.41 -6.83
C ASN A 78 -14.97 10.51 -7.18
N VAL A 79 -14.43 9.55 -7.96
CA VAL A 79 -13.02 9.54 -8.35
C VAL A 79 -12.77 10.48 -9.53
N ASP A 80 -11.72 11.29 -9.44
CA ASP A 80 -11.28 12.15 -10.54
C ASP A 80 -9.93 11.64 -11.09
N LEU A 81 -9.95 11.02 -12.27
CA LEU A 81 -8.77 10.54 -13.01
C LEU A 81 -8.46 11.51 -14.14
N LYS A 82 -7.47 12.39 -13.96
CA LYS A 82 -7.24 13.50 -14.90
C LYS A 82 -6.45 13.11 -16.15
N GLY A 83 -5.73 11.99 -16.13
CA GLY A 83 -5.05 11.43 -17.31
C GLY A 83 -3.88 10.51 -16.99
N GLY A 84 -3.50 9.64 -17.92
CA GLY A 84 -2.36 8.72 -17.77
C GLY A 84 -2.69 7.25 -18.02
N PHE A 85 -2.05 6.35 -17.26
CA PHE A 85 -2.21 4.90 -17.40
C PHE A 85 -2.40 4.25 -16.02
N LEU A 86 -3.42 3.38 -15.92
CA LEU A 86 -3.70 2.59 -14.73
C LEU A 86 -3.96 1.13 -15.10
N ARG A 87 -3.37 0.20 -14.36
CA ARG A 87 -3.66 -1.22 -14.49
C ARG A 87 -3.65 -1.92 -13.15
N GLU A 88 -4.60 -2.85 -12.95
CA GLU A 88 -4.65 -3.77 -11.80
C GLU A 88 -4.54 -3.03 -10.45
N ALA A 89 -5.34 -1.97 -10.30
CA ALA A 89 -5.34 -1.07 -9.15
C ALA A 89 -6.76 -0.81 -8.63
N VAL A 90 -6.85 -0.45 -7.35
CA VAL A 90 -8.11 -0.11 -6.66
C VAL A 90 -8.03 1.32 -6.14
N LEU A 91 -9.07 2.10 -6.45
CA LEU A 91 -9.23 3.48 -5.99
C LEU A 91 -10.54 3.57 -5.22
N LEU A 92 -10.51 4.05 -3.97
CA LEU A 92 -11.72 4.22 -3.15
C LEU A 92 -12.35 5.61 -3.31
N ASP A 93 -13.35 5.93 -2.50
CA ASP A 93 -14.14 7.16 -2.61
C ASP A 93 -13.26 8.41 -2.66
N LYS A 94 -13.57 9.33 -3.58
CA LYS A 94 -12.92 10.65 -3.72
C LYS A 94 -11.41 10.64 -3.97
N VAL A 95 -10.84 9.51 -4.38
CA VAL A 95 -9.45 9.50 -4.84
C VAL A 95 -9.29 10.46 -6.03
N SER A 96 -8.23 11.27 -6.01
CA SER A 96 -7.91 12.19 -7.11
C SER A 96 -6.54 11.91 -7.68
N ILE A 97 -6.47 11.80 -9.00
CA ILE A 97 -5.26 11.43 -9.73
C ILE A 97 -4.96 12.48 -10.79
N GLY A 98 -3.84 13.18 -10.63
CA GLY A 98 -3.38 14.19 -11.56
C GLY A 98 -2.89 13.61 -12.90
N TYR A 99 -2.76 14.51 -13.87
CA TYR A 99 -2.27 14.23 -15.22
C TYR A 99 -0.94 13.45 -15.23
N GLY A 100 -0.77 12.56 -16.22
CA GLY A 100 0.48 11.88 -16.49
C GLY A 100 0.86 10.81 -15.46
N SER A 101 -0.09 10.38 -14.64
CA SER A 101 0.14 9.32 -13.65
C SER A 101 0.32 7.96 -14.33
N HIS A 102 1.20 7.13 -13.77
CA HIS A 102 1.47 5.76 -14.23
C HIS A 102 1.34 4.80 -13.05
N ILE A 103 0.15 4.23 -12.90
CA ILE A 103 -0.20 3.35 -11.78
C ILE A 103 -0.26 1.92 -12.27
N ARG A 104 0.45 1.06 -11.56
CA ARG A 104 0.63 -0.34 -11.93
C ARG A 104 0.12 -1.26 -10.84
N GLU A 105 0.24 -2.55 -11.11
CA GLU A 105 -0.39 -3.63 -10.37
C GLU A 105 -0.17 -3.59 -8.86
N GLY A 106 -1.18 -4.07 -8.12
CA GLY A 106 -1.17 -4.17 -6.66
C GLY A 106 -1.16 -2.82 -5.95
N THR A 107 -1.56 -1.74 -6.63
CA THR A 107 -1.71 -0.41 -6.03
C THR A 107 -3.11 -0.23 -5.45
N ILE A 108 -3.16 0.28 -4.22
CA ILE A 108 -4.40 0.62 -3.49
C ILE A 108 -4.31 2.07 -3.05
N LEU A 109 -5.26 2.90 -3.48
CA LEU A 109 -5.46 4.26 -2.98
C LEU A 109 -6.78 4.30 -2.22
N GLU A 110 -6.72 4.47 -0.91
CA GLU A 110 -7.91 4.57 -0.06
C GLU A 110 -8.54 5.99 -0.09
N GLU A 111 -9.61 6.18 0.68
CA GLU A 111 -10.52 7.32 0.55
C GLU A 111 -9.80 8.67 0.62
N GLU A 112 -10.12 9.57 -0.29
CA GLU A 112 -9.57 10.93 -0.35
C GLU A 112 -8.04 11.00 -0.55
N ALA A 113 -7.35 9.88 -0.82
CA ALA A 113 -5.96 9.92 -1.24
C ALA A 113 -5.82 10.73 -2.54
N SER A 114 -4.77 11.55 -2.61
CA SER A 114 -4.60 12.50 -3.71
C SER A 114 -3.20 12.43 -4.26
N ILE A 115 -3.06 12.26 -5.58
CA ILE A 115 -1.77 12.33 -6.26
C ILE A 115 -1.81 13.45 -7.29
N ALA A 116 -0.77 14.29 -7.30
CA ALA A 116 -0.64 15.37 -8.27
C ALA A 116 -0.15 14.83 -9.62
N HIS A 117 0.52 15.64 -10.44
CA HIS A 117 0.86 15.23 -11.80
C HIS A 117 2.14 14.37 -11.85
N THR A 118 2.17 13.43 -12.79
CA THR A 118 3.35 12.64 -13.15
C THR A 118 3.88 11.81 -11.97
N VAL A 119 3.00 11.01 -11.38
CA VAL A 119 3.33 10.09 -10.27
C VAL A 119 3.35 8.64 -10.77
N GLY A 120 4.43 7.91 -10.46
CA GLY A 120 4.61 6.50 -10.77
C GLY A 120 4.46 5.62 -9.53
N LEU A 121 3.49 4.70 -9.56
CA LEU A 121 3.17 3.77 -8.47
C LEU A 121 3.18 2.32 -8.95
N LYS A 122 3.53 1.39 -8.04
CA LYS A 122 3.42 -0.07 -8.23
C LYS A 122 3.56 -0.73 -6.87
N HIS A 123 2.66 -1.65 -6.53
CA HIS A 123 2.58 -2.24 -5.18
C HIS A 123 2.67 -1.15 -4.09
N THR A 124 1.93 -0.06 -4.29
CA THR A 124 1.88 1.07 -3.36
C THR A 124 0.53 1.08 -2.67
N ILE A 125 0.50 1.21 -1.35
CA ILE A 125 -0.73 1.32 -0.58
C ILE A 125 -0.71 2.68 0.12
N LEU A 126 -1.66 3.53 -0.24
CA LEU A 126 -1.87 4.81 0.41
C LEU A 126 -3.18 4.74 1.18
N PHE A 127 -3.08 4.95 2.49
CA PHE A 127 -4.26 5.08 3.36
C PHE A 127 -5.01 6.39 3.08
N PRO A 128 -6.20 6.56 3.70
CA PRO A 128 -7.02 7.72 3.44
C PRO A 128 -6.24 9.03 3.55
N PHE A 129 -6.66 10.03 2.78
CA PHE A 129 -6.11 11.41 2.71
C PHE A 129 -4.60 11.56 2.41
N VAL A 130 -3.81 10.50 2.32
CA VAL A 130 -2.38 10.60 1.98
C VAL A 130 -2.21 11.29 0.63
N THR A 131 -1.34 12.30 0.60
CA THR A 131 -1.14 13.14 -0.59
C THR A 131 0.28 12.98 -1.14
N LEU A 132 0.38 12.72 -2.45
CA LEU A 132 1.63 12.75 -3.18
C LEU A 132 1.68 14.00 -4.07
N GLY A 133 2.77 14.74 -3.97
CA GLY A 133 3.13 15.82 -4.88
C GLY A 133 3.42 15.32 -6.30
N SER A 134 4.15 16.12 -7.06
CA SER A 134 4.35 15.86 -8.50
C SER A 134 5.71 15.25 -8.81
N LEU A 135 5.85 14.59 -9.95
CA LEU A 135 7.14 14.02 -10.42
C LEU A 135 7.73 12.98 -9.45
N ILE A 136 6.88 12.11 -8.90
CA ILE A 136 7.26 11.15 -7.85
C ILE A 136 7.35 9.73 -8.41
N ASN A 137 8.32 8.95 -7.93
CA ASN A 137 8.30 7.49 -8.03
C ASN A 137 8.26 6.89 -6.62
N PHE A 138 7.12 6.28 -6.28
CA PHE A 138 6.83 5.79 -4.92
C PHE A 138 6.33 4.34 -4.93
N CYS A 139 6.98 3.50 -5.74
CA CYS A 139 6.69 2.07 -5.82
C CYS A 139 7.08 1.34 -4.52
N ASP A 140 6.47 0.20 -4.22
CA ASP A 140 6.90 -0.70 -3.13
C ASP A 140 6.82 -0.04 -1.73
N CYS A 141 5.83 0.84 -1.53
CA CYS A 141 5.63 1.61 -0.30
C CYS A 141 4.24 1.39 0.29
N PHE A 142 4.17 1.36 1.62
CA PHE A 142 2.95 1.57 2.36
C PHE A 142 3.07 2.92 3.09
N MET A 143 2.04 3.74 3.04
CA MET A 143 2.02 5.02 3.77
C MET A 143 0.67 5.27 4.43
N SER A 144 0.71 5.60 5.72
CA SER A 144 -0.44 5.99 6.55
C SER A 144 -0.15 7.25 7.37
N GLY A 145 -1.14 7.66 8.18
CA GLY A 145 -1.02 8.81 9.08
C GLY A 145 -1.69 10.08 8.56
N GLY A 146 -2.11 10.93 9.49
CA GLY A 146 -3.06 12.01 9.29
C GLY A 146 -4.43 11.66 9.87
N THR A 147 -5.29 12.67 9.97
CA THR A 147 -6.63 12.58 10.56
C THR A 147 -7.72 13.08 9.62
N SER A 148 -7.36 13.77 8.54
CA SER A 148 -8.29 14.29 7.54
C SER A 148 -7.54 14.78 6.29
N LYS A 149 -8.28 15.11 5.23
CA LYS A 149 -7.72 15.82 4.06
C LYS A 149 -6.96 17.12 4.38
N LYS A 150 -7.28 17.81 5.49
CA LYS A 150 -6.56 19.02 5.91
C LYS A 150 -5.34 18.75 6.77
N ASP A 151 -5.29 17.58 7.40
CA ASP A 151 -4.23 17.12 8.30
C ASP A 151 -3.79 15.73 7.82
N HIS A 152 -3.01 15.71 6.74
CA HIS A 152 -2.66 14.51 6.00
C HIS A 152 -1.16 14.26 5.97
N SER A 153 -0.77 12.99 5.86
CA SER A 153 0.60 12.63 5.47
C SER A 153 0.88 13.04 4.02
N GLU A 154 2.06 13.60 3.76
CA GLU A 154 2.43 14.14 2.44
C GLU A 154 3.79 13.66 1.98
N VAL A 155 3.92 13.38 0.68
CA VAL A 155 5.20 13.22 -0.01
C VAL A 155 5.38 14.37 -0.99
N GLY A 156 6.33 15.26 -0.71
CA GLY A 156 6.60 16.42 -1.53
C GLY A 156 7.11 16.07 -2.93
N SER A 157 6.98 17.01 -3.86
CA SER A 157 7.31 16.80 -5.28
C SER A 157 8.77 16.36 -5.50
N SER A 158 8.99 15.57 -6.55
CA SER A 158 10.29 15.03 -6.95
C SER A 158 10.92 14.10 -5.90
N TYR A 159 10.08 13.39 -5.16
CA TYR A 159 10.53 12.35 -4.23
C TYR A 159 10.74 11.01 -4.94
N VAL A 160 11.74 10.26 -4.49
CA VAL A 160 12.03 8.92 -5.03
C VAL A 160 12.16 7.90 -3.90
N HIS A 161 11.42 6.80 -3.99
CA HIS A 161 11.75 5.59 -3.26
C HIS A 161 12.78 4.77 -4.06
N PHE A 162 13.99 4.64 -3.53
CA PHE A 162 15.03 3.79 -4.09
C PHE A 162 14.78 2.34 -3.68
N ASN A 163 14.05 1.61 -4.53
CA ASN A 163 13.54 0.25 -4.30
C ASN A 163 14.32 -0.84 -5.08
N PHE A 164 15.56 -0.58 -5.42
CA PHE A 164 16.42 -1.52 -6.13
C PHE A 164 17.84 -1.43 -5.57
N THR A 165 18.42 -2.56 -5.17
CA THR A 165 19.78 -2.59 -4.62
C THR A 165 20.82 -2.62 -5.74
N PRO A 166 22.08 -2.22 -5.47
CA PRO A 166 23.19 -2.47 -6.39
C PRO A 166 23.45 -3.96 -6.69
N ASN A 167 22.92 -4.87 -5.87
CA ASN A 167 22.97 -6.32 -6.08
C ASN A 167 21.77 -6.85 -6.88
N GLN A 168 20.93 -5.97 -7.41
CA GLN A 168 19.73 -6.27 -8.22
C GLN A 168 18.54 -6.87 -7.45
N ASP A 169 18.48 -6.65 -6.13
CA ASP A 169 17.37 -7.13 -5.29
C ASP A 169 16.24 -6.10 -5.18
N LYS A 170 15.03 -6.61 -4.92
CA LYS A 170 13.81 -5.83 -4.65
C LYS A 170 13.20 -6.08 -3.27
N ALA A 171 13.94 -6.71 -2.35
CA ALA A 171 13.56 -6.85 -0.94
C ALA A 171 13.73 -5.51 -0.19
N THR A 172 13.09 -4.46 -0.68
CA THR A 172 13.34 -3.07 -0.29
C THR A 172 12.04 -2.31 -0.03
N ALA A 173 10.95 -3.01 0.30
CA ALA A 173 9.68 -2.34 0.60
C ALA A 173 9.82 -1.45 1.84
N SER A 174 9.20 -0.27 1.83
CA SER A 174 9.29 0.69 2.93
C SER A 174 7.94 0.94 3.59
N LEU A 175 7.91 0.91 4.92
CA LEU A 175 6.72 1.10 5.76
C LEU A 175 6.77 2.50 6.38
N ILE A 176 5.90 3.41 5.92
CA ILE A 176 5.82 4.78 6.40
C ILE A 176 4.55 4.91 7.25
N GLY A 177 4.71 4.93 8.57
CA GLY A 177 3.64 4.61 9.52
C GLY A 177 3.55 3.12 9.76
N ASP A 178 2.36 2.63 10.09
CA ASP A 178 2.03 1.21 10.18
C ASP A 178 0.52 1.00 10.00
N VAL A 179 0.11 -0.27 9.89
CA VAL A 179 -1.30 -0.65 9.76
C VAL A 179 -2.02 -0.60 11.11
N PRO A 180 -1.55 -1.23 12.20
CA PRO A 180 -2.30 -1.31 13.46
C PRO A 180 -2.76 0.04 14.02
N ASN A 181 -1.89 1.05 13.98
CA ASN A 181 -2.24 2.40 14.42
C ASN A 181 -2.85 3.21 13.26
N GLY A 182 -2.41 2.99 12.02
CA GLY A 182 -2.82 3.79 10.86
C GLY A 182 -4.30 3.65 10.49
N VAL A 183 -4.89 2.46 10.66
CA VAL A 183 -6.30 2.22 10.32
C VAL A 183 -7.26 2.98 11.22
N MET A 184 -6.80 3.48 12.37
CA MET A 184 -7.61 4.24 13.32
C MET A 184 -7.79 5.71 12.93
N LEU A 185 -7.09 6.18 11.88
CA LEU A 185 -7.20 7.54 11.33
C LEU A 185 -7.03 8.68 12.37
N ASN A 186 -6.23 8.41 13.41
CA ASN A 186 -6.01 9.29 14.55
C ASN A 186 -4.51 9.55 14.81
N GLN A 187 -3.66 9.20 13.84
CA GLN A 187 -2.20 9.32 13.95
C GLN A 187 -1.68 10.62 13.35
N ARG A 188 -0.59 11.14 13.91
CA ARG A 188 0.07 12.34 13.37
C ARG A 188 0.54 12.10 11.93
N PRO A 189 0.38 13.09 11.03
CA PRO A 189 0.86 12.97 9.66
C PRO A 189 2.37 12.80 9.60
N ILE A 190 2.85 12.13 8.55
CA ILE A 190 4.25 11.99 8.18
C ILE A 190 4.49 12.88 6.96
N PHE A 191 5.54 13.70 7.02
CA PHE A 191 5.91 14.60 5.92
C PHE A 191 7.24 14.19 5.30
N LEU A 192 7.22 13.79 4.03
CA LEU A 192 8.41 13.46 3.26
C LEU A 192 8.77 14.63 2.34
N GLY A 193 9.75 15.46 2.71
CA GLY A 193 10.08 16.69 2.00
C GLY A 193 10.50 16.46 0.55
N GLY A 194 10.03 17.33 -0.35
CA GLY A 194 10.30 17.25 -1.78
C GLY A 194 11.78 17.36 -2.16
N GLN A 195 12.11 16.99 -3.40
CA GLN A 195 13.49 16.78 -3.87
C GLN A 195 14.27 15.80 -2.98
N GLY A 196 13.56 14.98 -2.19
CA GLY A 196 14.14 14.02 -1.26
C GLY A 196 14.05 12.59 -1.78
N GLY A 197 14.37 11.65 -0.89
CA GLY A 197 14.13 10.25 -1.19
C GLY A 197 14.25 9.36 0.04
N ILE A 198 13.88 8.11 -0.13
CA ILE A 198 14.04 7.07 0.89
C ILE A 198 14.69 5.84 0.25
N VAL A 199 15.72 5.29 0.89
CA VAL A 199 16.39 4.08 0.43
C VAL A 199 15.82 2.88 1.17
N GLY A 200 15.11 2.03 0.43
CA GLY A 200 14.44 0.86 0.98
C GLY A 200 15.39 -0.30 1.31
N PRO A 201 14.97 -1.24 2.18
CA PRO A 201 13.77 -1.14 3.01
C PRO A 201 14.01 -0.18 4.18
N CYS A 202 13.00 0.63 4.48
CA CYS A 202 13.05 1.65 5.53
C CYS A 202 11.71 1.74 6.29
N ARG A 203 11.77 2.05 7.58
CA ARG A 203 10.60 2.24 8.45
C ARG A 203 10.62 3.62 9.11
N LEU A 204 9.52 4.37 8.97
CA LEU A 204 9.38 5.70 9.56
C LEU A 204 8.12 5.77 10.44
N ALA A 205 8.26 6.22 11.68
CA ALA A 205 7.14 6.35 12.60
C ALA A 205 6.30 7.61 12.35
N PHE A 206 5.08 7.64 12.87
CA PHE A 206 4.16 8.79 12.77
C PHE A 206 4.77 10.10 13.27
N GLY A 207 4.37 11.22 12.67
CA GLY A 207 4.93 12.54 12.98
C GLY A 207 6.36 12.76 12.48
N THR A 208 6.96 11.82 11.75
CA THR A 208 8.27 12.03 11.14
C THR A 208 8.18 13.10 10.05
N VAL A 209 9.13 14.02 10.05
CA VAL A 209 9.30 15.06 9.04
C VAL A 209 10.68 14.87 8.44
N THR A 210 10.79 14.76 7.11
CA THR A 210 12.06 14.86 6.42
C THR A 210 12.16 16.24 5.76
N ALA A 211 13.28 16.93 5.96
CA ALA A 211 13.53 18.19 5.29
C ALA A 211 13.69 17.97 3.77
N ALA A 212 13.25 18.93 2.96
CA ALA A 212 13.44 18.90 1.52
C ALA A 212 14.91 18.67 1.15
N GLY A 213 15.16 17.92 0.08
CA GLY A 213 16.51 17.55 -0.35
C GLY A 213 17.17 16.41 0.45
N SER A 214 16.53 15.90 1.51
CA SER A 214 17.11 14.83 2.34
C SER A 214 16.84 13.44 1.75
N ILE A 215 17.84 12.56 1.78
CA ILE A 215 17.65 11.15 1.44
C ILE A 215 17.74 10.30 2.71
N CYS A 216 16.60 9.78 3.16
CA CYS A 216 16.52 8.92 4.34
C CYS A 216 17.03 7.50 4.02
N ARG A 217 17.93 6.95 4.85
CA ARG A 217 18.59 5.64 4.62
C ARG A 217 18.52 4.71 5.81
N LYS A 218 17.92 5.16 6.91
CA LYS A 218 17.85 4.47 8.18
C LYS A 218 16.45 4.59 8.70
N ASP A 219 16.02 3.56 9.40
CA ASP A 219 14.76 3.57 10.11
C ASP A 219 14.77 4.70 11.16
N GLU A 220 13.61 5.31 11.38
CA GLU A 220 13.35 6.20 12.51
C GLU A 220 12.05 5.75 13.15
N LEU A 221 12.18 4.92 14.18
CA LEU A 221 11.05 4.27 14.85
C LEU A 221 10.47 5.13 15.98
N ARG A 222 11.11 6.26 16.32
CA ARG A 222 10.60 7.20 17.31
C ARG A 222 9.68 8.19 16.60
N GLN A 223 8.54 8.48 17.20
CA GLN A 223 7.58 9.43 16.65
C GLN A 223 8.08 10.88 16.72
N GLY A 224 7.54 11.75 15.87
CA GLY A 224 7.70 13.21 15.98
C GLY A 224 9.12 13.72 15.72
N ARG A 225 9.89 13.07 14.84
CA ARG A 225 11.29 13.40 14.58
C ARG A 225 11.45 14.21 13.29
N LEU A 226 12.31 15.21 13.32
CA LEU A 226 12.81 15.89 12.12
C LEU A 226 14.11 15.22 11.65
N ILE A 227 14.13 14.79 10.40
CA ILE A 227 15.29 14.21 9.72
C ILE A 227 15.76 15.23 8.68
N PHE A 228 17.01 15.65 8.79
CA PHE A 228 17.69 16.48 7.81
C PHE A 228 19.08 15.89 7.57
N GLU A 229 19.45 15.71 6.29
CA GLU A 229 20.75 15.14 5.95
C GLU A 229 21.83 16.23 5.88
N GLY A 230 22.97 16.00 6.53
CA GLY A 230 24.14 16.87 6.45
C GLY A 230 25.04 16.57 5.25
N LEU A 231 26.04 17.42 5.02
CA LEU A 231 27.05 17.21 3.98
C LEU A 231 27.77 15.87 4.15
N LYS A 232 27.70 15.01 3.13
CA LYS A 232 28.45 13.75 3.08
C LYS A 232 29.84 13.97 2.49
N LYS A 233 30.83 13.29 3.06
CA LYS A 233 32.15 13.15 2.43
C LYS A 233 32.00 12.33 1.15
N SER A 234 32.55 12.84 0.04
CA SER A 234 32.72 12.04 -1.17
C SER A 234 33.67 10.88 -0.90
N GLY A 235 33.45 9.75 -1.56
CA GLY A 235 34.32 8.59 -1.46
C GLY A 235 34.30 7.77 -2.74
N ASN A 236 35.37 7.04 -2.97
CA ASN A 236 35.49 6.07 -4.05
C ASN A 236 36.17 4.82 -3.47
N ILE A 237 35.46 3.69 -3.51
CA ILE A 237 35.96 2.39 -3.08
C ILE A 237 35.54 1.36 -4.14
N PRO A 238 36.33 0.29 -4.35
CA PRO A 238 35.91 -0.82 -5.20
C PRO A 238 34.55 -1.38 -4.79
N PHE A 239 33.70 -1.67 -5.77
CA PHE A 239 32.42 -2.32 -5.56
C PHE A 239 32.60 -3.84 -5.59
N THR A 240 32.30 -4.49 -4.46
CA THR A 240 32.25 -5.95 -4.36
C THR A 240 30.80 -6.41 -4.42
N SER A 241 30.43 -7.07 -5.52
CA SER A 241 29.08 -7.63 -5.70
C SER A 241 28.79 -8.73 -4.66
N GLY A 242 27.53 -8.83 -4.24
CA GLY A 242 27.06 -9.87 -3.31
C GLY A 242 27.34 -9.58 -1.82
N MET A 243 28.03 -8.48 -1.49
CA MET A 243 28.29 -8.12 -0.10
C MET A 243 27.17 -7.26 0.48
N TYR A 244 26.46 -7.78 1.48
CA TYR A 244 25.41 -7.05 2.20
C TYR A 244 25.95 -6.51 3.54
N ARG A 245 25.92 -5.19 3.72
CA ARG A 245 26.34 -4.57 4.99
C ARG A 245 25.30 -4.70 6.11
N SER A 246 24.05 -5.06 5.81
CA SER A 246 22.96 -5.08 6.79
C SER A 246 21.86 -6.11 6.49
N LEU A 247 22.23 -7.37 6.29
CA LEU A 247 21.31 -8.48 5.99
C LEU A 247 20.15 -8.57 6.99
N LYS A 248 20.46 -8.56 8.30
CA LYS A 248 19.46 -8.64 9.38
C LYS A 248 18.39 -7.53 9.30
N ARG A 249 18.78 -6.30 8.96
CA ARG A 249 17.84 -5.18 8.82
C ARG A 249 16.90 -5.38 7.64
N ILE A 250 17.46 -5.83 6.50
CA ILE A 250 16.67 -6.09 5.29
C ILE A 250 15.63 -7.17 5.58
N MET A 251 16.06 -8.28 6.19
CA MET A 251 15.15 -9.36 6.59
C MET A 251 14.04 -8.88 7.52
N ALA A 252 14.42 -8.22 8.63
CA ALA A 252 13.45 -7.74 9.62
C ALA A 252 12.43 -6.77 9.01
N ASN A 253 12.87 -5.79 8.21
CA ASN A 253 11.96 -4.81 7.63
C ASN A 253 11.00 -5.42 6.60
N ASN A 254 11.43 -6.42 5.81
CA ASN A 254 10.53 -7.10 4.88
C ASN A 254 9.51 -7.99 5.61
N ILE A 255 9.93 -8.72 6.65
CA ILE A 255 9.03 -9.53 7.47
C ILE A 255 7.97 -8.64 8.12
N ILE A 256 8.38 -7.55 8.75
CA ILE A 256 7.46 -6.59 9.40
C ILE A 256 6.53 -5.93 8.39
N TYR A 257 7.02 -5.60 7.19
CA TYR A 257 6.19 -5.06 6.12
C TYR A 257 5.10 -6.06 5.71
N ILE A 258 5.46 -7.33 5.47
CA ILE A 258 4.51 -8.39 5.11
C ILE A 258 3.51 -8.63 6.24
N ALA A 259 3.98 -8.64 7.50
CA ALA A 259 3.13 -8.79 8.68
C ALA A 259 2.08 -7.67 8.78
N ASN A 260 2.45 -6.42 8.45
CA ASN A 260 1.51 -5.31 8.36
C ASN A 260 0.47 -5.53 7.26
N LEU A 261 0.88 -6.03 6.08
CA LEU A 261 -0.08 -6.34 5.01
C LEU A 261 -1.05 -7.48 5.40
N ILE A 262 -0.58 -8.48 6.15
CA ILE A 262 -1.45 -9.54 6.69
C ILE A 262 -2.44 -8.94 7.70
N ALA A 263 -1.99 -8.08 8.61
CA ALA A 263 -2.88 -7.36 9.53
C ALA A 263 -3.92 -6.52 8.76
N LEU A 264 -3.52 -5.87 7.66
CA LEU A 264 -4.44 -5.12 6.81
C LEU A 264 -5.47 -6.01 6.12
N MET A 265 -5.08 -7.24 5.72
CA MET A 265 -6.02 -8.20 5.17
C MET A 265 -7.08 -8.58 6.21
N GLN A 266 -6.70 -8.78 7.47
CA GLN A 266 -7.65 -9.06 8.54
C GLN A 266 -8.58 -7.87 8.81
N TRP A 267 -8.05 -6.64 8.75
CA TRP A 267 -8.88 -5.43 8.80
C TRP A 267 -9.90 -5.40 7.66
N TYR A 268 -9.49 -5.72 6.43
CA TYR A 268 -10.41 -5.78 5.30
C TYR A 268 -11.48 -6.86 5.48
N LEU A 269 -11.08 -8.07 5.85
CA LEU A 269 -11.99 -9.21 6.00
C LEU A 269 -13.04 -9.00 7.10
N HIS A 270 -12.68 -8.36 8.22
CA HIS A 270 -13.55 -8.28 9.39
C HIS A 270 -14.18 -6.91 9.63
N VAL A 271 -13.46 -5.82 9.31
CA VAL A 271 -13.93 -4.46 9.55
C VAL A 271 -14.53 -3.88 8.28
N ARG A 272 -13.77 -3.84 7.16
CA ARG A 272 -14.28 -3.25 5.90
C ARG A 272 -15.52 -3.97 5.36
N SER A 273 -15.63 -5.28 5.55
CA SER A 273 -16.81 -6.07 5.15
C SER A 273 -18.11 -5.64 5.81
N LYS A 274 -18.06 -4.92 6.95
CA LYS A 274 -19.25 -4.34 7.59
C LYS A 274 -19.78 -3.08 6.92
N PHE A 275 -19.00 -2.49 6.01
CA PHE A 275 -19.33 -1.24 5.30
C PHE A 275 -19.79 -1.47 3.86
N ILE A 276 -20.12 -2.72 3.48
CA ILE A 276 -20.67 -3.02 2.16
C ILE A 276 -21.96 -2.23 1.95
N SER A 277 -21.98 -1.45 0.87
CA SER A 277 -23.05 -0.51 0.57
C SER A 277 -23.06 -0.18 -0.93
N ASP A 278 -24.02 0.63 -1.38
CA ASP A 278 -24.07 1.07 -2.79
C ASP A 278 -22.81 1.87 -3.22
N ASP A 279 -22.17 2.58 -2.29
CA ASP A 279 -20.92 3.32 -2.53
C ASP A 279 -19.66 2.46 -2.38
N PHE A 280 -19.78 1.30 -1.71
CA PHE A 280 -18.70 0.35 -1.50
C PHE A 280 -19.21 -1.10 -1.69
N PRO A 281 -19.53 -1.51 -2.94
CA PRO A 281 -20.14 -2.80 -3.21
C PRO A 281 -19.12 -3.95 -3.11
N ASP A 282 -19.62 -5.18 -3.02
CA ASP A 282 -18.79 -6.40 -2.93
C ASP A 282 -17.72 -6.50 -4.01
N VAL A 283 -18.02 -6.06 -5.25
CA VAL A 283 -17.06 -6.10 -6.37
C VAL A 283 -15.86 -5.18 -6.13
N LEU A 284 -16.08 -4.02 -5.49
CA LEU A 284 -14.98 -3.11 -5.12
C LEU A 284 -14.18 -3.68 -3.96
N PHE A 285 -14.87 -4.27 -2.98
CA PHE A 285 -14.25 -4.94 -1.84
C PHE A 285 -13.41 -6.16 -2.25
N ASP A 286 -13.88 -6.97 -3.21
CA ASP A 286 -13.14 -8.08 -3.78
C ASP A 286 -11.88 -7.61 -4.51
N GLY A 287 -11.99 -6.53 -5.29
CA GLY A 287 -10.82 -5.87 -5.87
C GLY A 287 -9.81 -5.46 -4.81
N LEU A 288 -10.27 -4.82 -3.72
CA LEU A 288 -9.40 -4.37 -2.62
C LEU A 288 -8.60 -5.54 -2.01
N LYS A 289 -9.27 -6.67 -1.72
CA LYS A 289 -8.61 -7.90 -1.21
C LYS A 289 -7.66 -8.51 -2.24
N GLU A 290 -8.06 -8.58 -3.51
CA GLU A 290 -7.23 -9.12 -4.59
C GLU A 290 -5.91 -8.34 -4.69
N LYS A 291 -5.97 -7.00 -4.68
CA LYS A 291 -4.78 -6.14 -4.88
C LYS A 291 -3.86 -6.21 -3.67
N LEU A 292 -4.40 -6.36 -2.46
CA LEU A 292 -3.61 -6.60 -1.26
C LEU A 292 -2.92 -7.98 -1.31
N ASN A 293 -3.61 -9.02 -1.76
CA ASN A 293 -3.00 -10.34 -1.97
C ASN A 293 -1.86 -10.28 -2.99
N MET A 294 -2.05 -9.57 -4.11
CA MET A 294 -0.98 -9.36 -5.10
C MET A 294 0.25 -8.68 -4.47
N ALA A 295 0.05 -7.71 -3.58
CA ALA A 295 1.15 -7.07 -2.86
C ALA A 295 1.86 -8.06 -1.91
N ILE A 296 1.11 -8.85 -1.14
CA ILE A 296 1.67 -9.88 -0.24
C ILE A 296 2.47 -10.92 -1.04
N ASP A 297 1.89 -11.47 -2.12
CA ASP A 297 2.52 -12.44 -3.02
C ASP A 297 3.86 -11.92 -3.55
N GLU A 298 3.85 -10.70 -4.07
CA GLU A 298 5.06 -10.07 -4.59
C GLU A 298 6.11 -9.89 -3.49
N ARG A 299 5.72 -9.44 -2.29
CA ARG A 299 6.68 -9.25 -1.17
C ARG A 299 7.28 -10.55 -0.68
N ILE A 300 6.49 -11.60 -0.52
CA ILE A 300 7.00 -12.93 -0.14
C ILE A 300 7.98 -13.42 -1.20
N ARG A 301 7.61 -13.32 -2.48
CA ARG A 301 8.48 -13.73 -3.59
C ARG A 301 9.79 -12.94 -3.61
N LYS A 302 9.75 -11.61 -3.43
CA LYS A 302 10.97 -10.78 -3.39
C LYS A 302 11.86 -11.09 -2.19
N LEU A 303 11.27 -11.41 -1.05
CA LEU A 303 12.04 -11.84 0.12
C LEU A 303 12.66 -13.22 -0.10
N LYS A 304 11.92 -14.16 -0.70
CA LYS A 304 12.45 -15.48 -1.11
C LYS A 304 13.63 -15.33 -2.06
N ASP A 305 13.46 -14.55 -3.14
CA ASP A 305 14.50 -14.29 -4.14
C ASP A 305 15.78 -13.78 -3.47
N PHE A 306 15.64 -12.84 -2.52
CA PHE A 306 16.74 -12.31 -1.73
C PHE A 306 17.43 -13.36 -0.83
N CYS A 307 16.69 -14.37 -0.37
CA CYS A 307 17.19 -15.42 0.52
C CYS A 307 17.78 -16.65 -0.18
N GLN A 308 17.68 -16.77 -1.51
CA GLN A 308 17.99 -18.02 -2.25
C GLN A 308 19.38 -18.62 -1.99
N ASN A 309 20.35 -17.80 -1.55
CA ASN A 309 21.73 -18.24 -1.24
C ASN A 309 22.07 -18.15 0.26
N GLN A 310 21.08 -18.08 1.14
CA GLN A 310 21.28 -17.90 2.59
C GLN A 310 20.68 -19.09 3.36
N PRO A 311 21.51 -20.00 3.92
CA PRO A 311 21.02 -21.23 4.56
C PRO A 311 20.15 -20.97 5.80
N ASP A 312 20.33 -19.85 6.49
CA ASP A 312 19.59 -19.48 7.69
C ASP A 312 18.11 -19.10 7.43
N PHE A 313 17.71 -18.93 6.16
CA PHE A 313 16.39 -18.44 5.78
C PHE A 313 15.58 -19.44 4.94
N TYR A 314 15.88 -20.74 5.06
CA TYR A 314 15.08 -21.80 4.45
C TYR A 314 13.67 -21.86 5.06
N GLY A 315 12.65 -22.13 4.22
CA GLY A 315 11.26 -22.29 4.68
C GLY A 315 10.48 -20.98 4.91
N ILE A 316 11.09 -19.81 4.64
CA ILE A 316 10.46 -18.51 4.95
C ILE A 316 9.18 -18.27 4.15
N GLU A 317 9.13 -18.74 2.90
CA GLU A 317 7.95 -18.60 2.04
C GLU A 317 6.78 -19.43 2.59
N GLU A 318 7.04 -20.69 2.95
CA GLU A 318 6.03 -21.59 3.52
C GLU A 318 5.48 -21.04 4.83
N SER A 319 6.34 -20.57 5.73
CA SER A 319 5.91 -20.00 7.00
C SER A 319 5.10 -18.72 6.80
N LEU A 320 5.53 -17.80 5.93
CA LEU A 320 4.77 -16.57 5.63
C LEU A 320 3.40 -16.89 4.99
N ASN A 321 3.33 -17.87 4.10
CA ASN A 321 2.08 -18.29 3.49
C ASN A 321 1.12 -18.92 4.51
N LYS A 322 1.63 -19.73 5.45
CA LYS A 322 0.83 -20.24 6.57
C LYS A 322 0.27 -19.11 7.43
N MET A 323 1.09 -18.09 7.70
CA MET A 323 0.72 -16.97 8.57
C MET A 323 -0.26 -15.97 7.95
N ARG A 324 -0.56 -16.05 6.64
CA ARG A 324 -1.60 -15.22 6.00
C ARG A 324 -2.98 -15.35 6.65
N LEU A 325 -3.28 -16.52 7.20
CA LEU A 325 -4.55 -16.83 7.85
C LEU A 325 -4.57 -16.47 9.34
N ASN A 326 -3.53 -15.81 9.85
CA ASN A 326 -3.46 -15.41 11.25
C ASN A 326 -4.48 -14.29 11.53
N GLU A 327 -5.58 -14.65 12.18
CA GLU A 327 -6.64 -13.72 12.60
C GLU A 327 -6.31 -12.99 13.92
N GLY A 328 -5.20 -13.31 14.59
CA GLY A 328 -4.84 -12.74 15.89
C GLY A 328 -5.75 -13.20 17.03
N ASP A 329 -5.81 -12.39 18.10
CA ASP A 329 -6.68 -12.66 19.25
C ASP A 329 -8.16 -12.37 18.91
N LYS A 330 -8.95 -13.44 18.82
CA LYS A 330 -10.38 -13.38 18.53
C LYS A 330 -11.17 -12.60 19.58
N SER A 331 -10.78 -12.64 20.85
CA SER A 331 -11.47 -11.90 21.90
C SER A 331 -11.32 -10.40 21.72
N LEU A 332 -10.11 -9.93 21.38
CA LEU A 332 -9.88 -8.51 21.09
C LEU A 332 -10.62 -8.10 19.82
N ARG A 333 -10.51 -8.90 18.76
CA ARG A 333 -11.24 -8.68 17.50
C ARG A 333 -12.74 -8.56 17.73
N ASP A 334 -13.36 -9.57 18.31
CA ASP A 334 -14.81 -9.65 18.44
C ASP A 334 -15.35 -8.57 19.38
N THR A 335 -14.55 -8.11 20.34
CA THR A 335 -14.86 -6.91 21.14
C THR A 335 -14.85 -5.67 20.27
N PHE A 336 -13.76 -5.43 19.54
CA PHE A 336 -13.63 -4.28 18.65
C PHE A 336 -14.72 -4.24 17.57
N LEU A 337 -15.09 -5.38 17.00
CA LEU A 337 -16.15 -5.46 15.99
C LEU A 337 -17.53 -5.05 16.52
N LYS A 338 -17.81 -5.24 17.81
CA LYS A 338 -19.03 -4.72 18.45
C LYS A 338 -19.01 -3.20 18.54
N ASP A 339 -17.85 -2.61 18.82
CA ASP A 339 -17.68 -1.16 18.85
C ASP A 339 -17.88 -0.56 17.44
N ILE A 340 -17.41 -1.26 16.40
CA ILE A 340 -17.68 -0.90 15.00
C ILE A 340 -19.18 -0.99 14.68
N ASP A 341 -19.85 -2.10 15.05
CA ASP A 341 -21.29 -2.28 14.82
C ASP A 341 -22.09 -1.17 15.50
N PHE A 342 -21.77 -0.83 16.74
CA PHE A 342 -22.37 0.28 17.47
C PHE A 342 -22.13 1.64 16.77
N GLY A 343 -20.91 1.88 16.28
CA GLY A 343 -20.58 3.08 15.52
C GLY A 343 -21.39 3.20 14.22
N ILE A 344 -21.57 2.09 13.50
CA ILE A 344 -22.41 2.02 12.30
C ILE A 344 -23.88 2.29 12.62
N GLU A 345 -24.42 1.68 13.67
CA GLU A 345 -25.81 1.91 14.12
C GLU A 345 -26.06 3.38 14.49
N LYS A 346 -25.07 4.04 15.08
CA LYS A 346 -25.14 5.43 15.53
C LYS A 346 -24.98 6.45 14.40
N SER A 347 -23.99 6.23 13.52
CA SER A 347 -23.47 7.27 12.60
C SER A 347 -23.61 6.90 11.12
N GLY A 348 -24.15 5.72 10.82
CA GLY A 348 -24.40 5.21 9.47
C GLY A 348 -23.18 4.50 8.86
N MET A 349 -23.30 4.14 7.58
CA MET A 349 -22.32 3.30 6.86
C MET A 349 -21.10 4.07 6.32
N ASN A 350 -20.88 5.32 6.71
CA ASN A 350 -19.70 6.05 6.26
C ASN A 350 -18.46 5.59 7.05
N TYR A 351 -17.58 4.83 6.39
CA TYR A 351 -16.37 4.26 6.99
C TYR A 351 -15.50 5.29 7.72
N ILE A 352 -15.15 6.41 7.06
CA ILE A 352 -14.28 7.43 7.65
C ILE A 352 -14.93 8.06 8.88
N SER A 353 -16.23 8.36 8.84
CA SER A 353 -16.96 8.91 9.98
C SER A 353 -16.97 7.94 11.16
N VAL A 354 -17.33 6.68 10.93
CA VAL A 354 -17.42 5.66 12.00
C VAL A 354 -16.06 5.46 12.68
N ILE A 355 -14.99 5.28 11.91
CA ILE A 355 -13.65 5.04 12.48
C ILE A 355 -13.16 6.25 13.28
N LYS A 356 -13.41 7.47 12.81
CA LYS A 356 -12.99 8.70 13.51
C LYS A 356 -13.78 9.00 14.78
N GLU A 357 -14.97 8.42 14.92
CA GLU A 357 -15.82 8.58 16.11
C GLU A 357 -15.56 7.53 17.20
N LEU A 358 -14.71 6.54 16.92
CA LEU A 358 -14.27 5.59 17.94
C LEU A 358 -13.60 6.34 19.09
N ASP A 359 -13.95 5.96 20.31
CA ASP A 359 -13.24 6.46 21.47
C ASP A 359 -11.84 5.85 21.58
N ASN A 360 -11.04 6.41 22.49
CA ASN A 360 -9.65 5.96 22.67
C ASN A 360 -9.57 4.48 23.10
N ALA A 361 -10.53 4.01 23.90
CA ALA A 361 -10.55 2.63 24.40
C ALA A 361 -10.81 1.64 23.25
N SER A 362 -11.82 1.89 22.43
CA SER A 362 -12.15 1.08 21.25
C SER A 362 -10.99 1.07 20.26
N SER A 363 -10.43 2.25 19.97
CA SER A 363 -9.25 2.39 19.10
C SER A 363 -8.06 1.58 19.62
N GLU A 364 -7.81 1.59 20.93
CA GLU A 364 -6.73 0.84 21.55
C GLU A 364 -6.94 -0.68 21.46
N ILE A 365 -8.18 -1.17 21.61
CA ILE A 365 -8.51 -2.60 21.46
C ILE A 365 -8.22 -3.07 20.03
N GLY A 366 -8.71 -2.36 19.02
CA GLY A 366 -8.44 -2.70 17.62
C GLY A 366 -6.94 -2.62 17.28
N THR A 367 -6.25 -1.64 17.84
CA THR A 367 -4.80 -1.46 17.64
C THR A 367 -4.02 -2.63 18.25
N LYS A 368 -4.37 -3.05 19.48
CA LYS A 368 -3.78 -4.21 20.15
C LYS A 368 -4.04 -5.51 19.39
N TRP A 369 -5.25 -5.70 18.88
CA TRP A 369 -5.58 -6.86 18.05
C TRP A 369 -4.67 -6.97 16.82
N LEU A 370 -4.52 -5.87 16.08
CA LEU A 370 -3.70 -5.84 14.87
C LEU A 370 -2.20 -5.94 15.15
N HIS A 371 -1.70 -5.30 16.22
CA HIS A 371 -0.31 -5.49 16.66
C HIS A 371 -0.03 -6.94 17.01
N GLY A 372 -0.94 -7.62 17.71
CA GLY A 372 -0.80 -9.04 18.00
C GLY A 372 -0.64 -9.90 16.74
N ILE A 373 -1.30 -9.56 15.63
CA ILE A 373 -1.06 -10.23 14.34
C ILE A 373 0.36 -9.95 13.84
N VAL A 374 0.80 -8.70 13.86
CA VAL A 374 2.13 -8.30 13.39
C VAL A 374 3.23 -9.00 14.20
N ASP A 375 3.09 -9.04 15.51
CA ASP A 375 4.04 -9.67 16.43
C ASP A 375 4.07 -11.18 16.21
N ASN A 376 2.92 -11.85 16.18
CA ASN A 376 2.83 -13.29 15.94
C ASN A 376 3.48 -13.71 14.62
N VAL A 377 3.23 -12.97 13.53
CA VAL A 377 3.88 -13.24 12.22
C VAL A 377 5.39 -13.06 12.34
N THR A 378 5.83 -11.97 12.97
CA THR A 378 7.25 -11.63 13.06
C THR A 378 8.01 -12.66 13.90
N GLU A 379 7.46 -13.05 15.05
CA GLU A 379 8.02 -14.05 15.96
C GLU A 379 8.09 -15.44 15.33
N ASP A 380 7.02 -15.92 14.68
CA ASP A 380 6.99 -17.23 14.02
C ASP A 380 8.12 -17.36 12.97
N ILE A 381 8.34 -16.31 12.18
CA ILE A 381 9.41 -16.30 11.19
C ILE A 381 10.80 -16.24 11.84
N PHE A 382 11.00 -15.42 12.87
CA PHE A 382 12.30 -15.37 13.54
C PHE A 382 12.64 -16.66 14.29
N VAL A 383 11.66 -17.33 14.91
CA VAL A 383 11.86 -18.64 15.53
C VAL A 383 12.17 -19.69 14.46
N THR A 384 11.40 -19.73 13.36
CA THR A 384 11.62 -20.69 12.27
C THR A 384 13.03 -20.59 11.70
N THR A 385 13.52 -19.36 11.47
CA THR A 385 14.86 -19.11 10.91
C THR A 385 15.97 -19.46 11.89
N GLN A 386 15.79 -19.25 13.20
CA GLN A 386 16.75 -19.67 14.23
C GLN A 386 16.83 -21.20 14.43
N VAL A 387 15.69 -21.90 14.39
CA VAL A 387 15.62 -23.36 14.52
C VAL A 387 16.35 -24.08 13.37
N HIS A 388 16.29 -23.53 12.16
CA HIS A 388 16.98 -24.08 10.99
C HIS A 388 18.47 -23.71 10.94
N GLY A 389 18.85 -22.50 11.38
CA GLY A 389 20.27 -22.09 11.51
C GLY A 389 21.04 -22.88 12.59
N SER A 390 20.35 -23.36 13.62
CA SER A 390 20.95 -24.14 14.72
C SER A 390 21.38 -25.57 14.30
N ARG A 391 20.98 -26.07 13.13
CA ARG A 391 21.45 -27.36 12.62
C ARG A 391 22.81 -27.32 11.90
N VAL A 392 23.43 -26.15 11.73
CA VAL A 392 24.72 -25.99 11.01
C VAL A 392 25.90 -25.65 11.94
N HIS A 393 25.70 -25.44 13.24
CA HIS A 393 26.79 -25.30 14.22
C HIS A 393 26.69 -26.32 15.36
N SER A 394 26.80 -27.59 15.00
CA SER A 394 27.29 -28.64 15.89
C SER A 394 28.68 -29.05 15.43
N SER A 395 29.68 -28.23 15.78
CA SER A 395 31.04 -28.66 16.13
C SER A 395 31.95 -27.43 16.28
N ARG A 396 32.61 -27.36 17.44
CA ARG A 396 33.66 -26.42 17.85
C ARG A 396 33.23 -25.01 18.26
N LEU A 397 32.75 -24.91 19.49
CA LEU A 397 33.18 -23.87 20.44
C LEU A 397 33.46 -24.55 21.78
N GLU A 398 34.54 -25.31 21.82
CA GLU A 398 35.28 -25.57 23.05
C GLU A 398 36.51 -24.65 23.06
N SER A 399 36.72 -24.01 24.21
CA SER A 399 37.94 -23.33 24.67
C SER A 399 38.51 -22.20 23.82
N VAL A 400 38.30 -20.95 24.25
CA VAL A 400 39.43 -20.01 24.44
C VAL A 400 39.19 -19.26 25.74
N GLU A 401 40.07 -19.56 26.69
CA GLU A 401 40.21 -18.96 28.01
C GLU A 401 40.53 -17.46 27.94
N GLU A 402 40.10 -16.79 29.00
CA GLU A 402 40.59 -15.51 29.48
C GLU A 402 42.11 -15.43 29.44
N THR A 403 42.66 -14.41 28.78
CA THR A 403 43.88 -13.75 29.24
C THR A 403 43.79 -12.27 28.91
N SER A 404 43.39 -11.50 29.92
CA SER A 404 43.67 -10.08 30.05
C SER A 404 45.11 -9.92 30.54
N GLY A 405 45.91 -9.12 29.82
CA GLY A 405 47.28 -8.82 30.23
C GLY A 405 47.94 -7.75 29.36
N SER A 406 48.12 -6.58 29.98
CA SER A 406 48.99 -5.42 29.64
C SER A 406 48.81 -4.70 28.31
#